data_AF-A0A6B0WRE5-F1
#
_entry.id   AF-A0A6B0WRE5-F1
#
_cell.length_a   1.000
_cell.length_b   1.000
_cell.length_c   1.000
_cell.angle_alpha   90.00
_cell.angle_beta   90.00
_cell.angle_gamma   90.00
#
_symmetry.space_group_name_H-M   'P 1'
#
loop_
_entity.id
_entity.type
_entity.pdbx_description
1 polymer ?
#
loop_
_entity_poly.entity_id
_entity_poly.type
_entity_poly.pdbx_seq_one_letter_code
_entity_poly.pdbx_strand_id
1 'polypeptide(L)' 'MFSKISQFLGEVRVEMGKVTWPTRDELKSSTTIVLILSLALAGFIYIVDTFLASIMEFILI' A
#
# COMPACT_ATOMS: atom_id res chain seq x y z
N MET A 1 -28.97 9.50 -23.79
CA MET A 1 -28.06 9.40 -22.61
C MET A 1 -27.08 8.24 -22.75
N PHE A 2 -27.53 7.02 -23.05
CA PHE A 2 -26.66 5.84 -23.20
C PHE A 2 -25.52 5.99 -24.24
N SER A 3 -25.73 6.69 -25.36
CA SER A 3 -24.66 6.92 -26.34
C SER A 3 -23.55 7.86 -25.84
N LYS A 4 -23.88 8.87 -25.02
CA LYS A 4 -22.90 9.78 -24.42
C LYS A 4 -21.98 9.05 -23.43
N ILE A 5 -22.52 8.11 -22.67
CA ILE A 5 -21.76 7.29 -21.71
C ILE A 5 -20.85 6.30 -22.44
N SER A 6 -21.34 5.67 -23.51
CA SER A 6 -20.53 4.79 -24.37
C SER A 6 -19.37 5.55 -25.03
N GLN A 7 -19.62 6.77 -25.51
CA GLN A 7 -18.58 7.61 -26.09
C GLN A 7 -17.54 8.02 -25.03
N PHE A 8 -17.97 8.41 -23.83
CA PHE A 8 -17.08 8.77 -22.73
C PHE A 8 -16.19 7.59 -22.30
N LEU A 9 -16.71 6.37 -22.23
CA LEU A 9 -15.90 5.17 -21.95
C LEU A 9 -14.88 4.87 -23.06
N GLY A 10 -15.23 5.15 -24.32
CA GLY A 10 -14.31 5.09 -25.45
C GLY A 10 -13.16 6.08 -25.31
N GLU A 11 -13.47 7.34 -24.98
CA GLU A 11 -12.49 8.40 -24.75
C GLU A 11 -11.57 8.09 -23.54
N VAL A 12 -12.13 7.60 -22.42
CA VAL A 12 -11.35 7.16 -21.25
C VAL A 12 -10.40 6.02 -21.60
N ARG A 13 -10.82 5.06 -22.42
CA ARG A 13 -9.93 3.97 -22.86
C ARG A 13 -8.75 4.48 -23.69
N VAL A 14 -8.97 5.50 -24.52
CA VAL A 14 -7.91 6.14 -25.32
C VAL A 14 -6.92 6.88 -24.43
N GLU A 15 -7.42 7.67 -23.45
CA GLU A 15 -6.56 8.38 -22.49
C GLU A 15 -5.80 7.43 -21.57
N MET A 16 -6.41 6.32 -21.14
CA MET A 16 -5.74 5.27 -20.36
C MET A 16 -4.61 4.58 -21.12
N GLY A 17 -4.63 4.62 -22.46
CA GLY A 17 -3.53 4.14 -23.30
C GLY A 17 -2.33 5.10 -23.37
N LYS A 18 -2.52 6.39 -23.03
CA LYS A 18 -1.43 7.38 -22.91
C LYS A 18 -0.76 7.35 -21.53
N VAL A 19 -1.33 6.62 -20.58
CA VAL A 19 -0.76 6.44 -19.25
C VAL A 19 0.40 5.45 -19.33
N THR A 20 1.57 5.88 -18.88
CA THR A 20 2.75 5.01 -18.76
C THR A 20 2.58 4.10 -17.55
N TRP A 21 2.09 2.90 -17.77
CA TRP A 21 2.00 1.88 -16.72
C TRP A 21 3.38 1.30 -16.41
N PRO A 22 3.70 1.09 -15.12
CA PRO A 22 4.96 0.48 -14.73
C PRO A 22 5.06 -0.94 -15.29
N THR A 23 6.28 -1.35 -15.59
CA THR A 23 6.54 -2.74 -16.00
C THR A 23 6.27 -3.69 -14.84
N ARG A 24 6.02 -4.98 -15.14
CA ARG A 24 5.76 -5.99 -14.09
C ARG A 24 6.89 -6.09 -13.07
N ASP A 25 8.12 -5.80 -13.49
CA ASP A 25 9.30 -5.89 -12.63
C ASP A 25 9.43 -4.65 -11.72
N GLU A 26 9.13 -3.45 -12.22
CA GLU A 26 9.03 -2.24 -11.39
C GLU A 26 7.93 -2.39 -10.33
N LEU A 27 6.77 -2.91 -10.72
CA LEU A 27 5.66 -3.12 -9.80
C LEU A 27 6.03 -4.10 -8.67
N LYS A 28 6.72 -5.19 -9.00
CA LYS A 28 7.24 -6.14 -8.00
C LYS A 28 8.30 -5.51 -7.11
N SER A 29 9.22 -4.73 -7.68
CA SER A 29 10.27 -4.04 -6.94
C SER A 29 9.67 -3.07 -5.92
N SER A 30 8.75 -2.19 -6.35
CA SER A 30 8.07 -1.25 -5.47
C SER A 30 7.28 -1.96 -4.37
N THR A 31 6.56 -3.05 -4.69
CA THR A 31 5.80 -3.81 -3.69
C THR A 31 6.72 -4.50 -2.68
N THR A 32 7.87 -5.04 -3.13
CA THR A 32 8.85 -5.71 -2.26
C THR A 32 9.42 -4.75 -1.22
N ILE A 33 9.76 -3.53 -1.64
CA ILE A 33 10.26 -2.48 -0.73
C ILE A 33 9.20 -2.14 0.32
N VAL A 34 7.95 -1.95 -0.11
CA VAL A 34 6.84 -1.64 0.80
C VAL A 34 6.61 -2.76 1.80
N LEU A 35 6.65 -4.03 1.37
CA LEU A 35 6.50 -5.19 2.25
C LEU A 35 7.61 -5.24 3.32
N ILE A 36 8.86 -5.02 2.93
CA ILE A 36 9.99 -5.01 3.87
C ILE A 36 9.83 -3.87 4.88
N LEU A 37 9.50 -2.66 4.43
CA LEU A 37 9.28 -1.51 5.31
C LEU A 37 8.12 -1.75 6.27
N SER A 38 7.00 -2.30 5.78
CA SER A 38 5.84 -2.62 6.62
C SER A 38 6.17 -3.67 7.68
N LEU A 39 6.95 -4.70 7.33
CA LEU A 39 7.38 -5.72 8.30
C LEU A 39 8.34 -5.15 9.34
N ALA A 40 9.26 -4.27 8.94
CA ALA A 40 10.17 -3.61 9.85
C ALA A 40 9.40 -2.72 10.86
N LEU A 41 8.43 -1.94 10.39
CA LEU A 41 7.57 -1.12 11.24
C LEU A 41 6.71 -1.97 12.19
N ALA A 42 6.10 -3.04 11.68
CA ALA A 42 5.32 -3.97 12.50
C ALA A 42 6.18 -4.60 13.61
N GLY A 43 7.40 -5.02 13.28
CA GLY A 43 8.35 -5.54 14.27
C GLY A 43 8.75 -4.50 15.31
N PHE A 44 9.02 -3.26 14.88
CA PHE A 44 9.33 -2.17 15.80
C PHE A 44 8.18 -1.87 16.78
N ILE A 45 6.96 -1.73 16.27
CA ILE A 45 5.77 -1.48 17.11
C ILE A 45 5.57 -2.65 18.08
N TYR A 46 5.68 -3.90 17.61
CA TYR A 46 5.55 -5.07 18.47
C TYR A 46 6.55 -5.06 19.64
N ILE A 47 7.81 -4.72 19.38
CA ILE A 47 8.84 -4.62 20.41
C ILE A 47 8.49 -3.53 21.42
N VAL A 48 8.13 -2.34 20.94
CA VAL A 48 7.80 -1.20 21.80
C VAL A 48 6.57 -1.50 22.65
N ASP A 49 5.50 -2.03 22.05
CA ASP A 49 4.27 -2.37 22.76
C ASP A 49 4.51 -3.43 23.83
N THR A 50 5.26 -4.49 23.51
CA THR A 50 5.60 -5.54 24.48
C THR A 50 6.45 -5.00 25.62
N PHE A 51 7.42 -4.13 25.31
CA PHE A 51 8.28 -3.51 26.31
C PHE A 51 7.50 -2.59 27.25
N LEU A 52 6.64 -1.73 26.68
CA LEU A 52 5.78 -0.85 27.47
C LEU A 52 4.76 -1.64 28.30
N ALA A 53 4.16 -2.68 27.75
CA ALA A 53 3.25 -3.56 28.49
C ALA A 53 3.95 -4.22 29.69
N SER A 54 5.17 -4.74 29.50
CA SER A 54 5.97 -5.33 30.57
C SER A 54 6.30 -4.33 31.68
N ILE A 55 6.63 -3.08 31.31
CA ILE A 55 6.88 -2.01 32.30
C ILE A 55 5.60 -1.66 33.06
N MET A 56 4.48 -1.54 32.36
CA MET A 56 3.19 -1.22 32.97
C MET A 56 2.76 -2.31 33.95
N GLU A 57 2.93 -3.59 33.60
CA GLU A 57 2.68 -4.72 34.51
C GLU A 57 3.57 -4.65 35.75
N PHE A 58 4.86 -4.33 35.60
CA PHE A 58 5.77 -4.19 36.74
C PHE A 58 5.39 -3.03 37.68
N ILE A 59 4.80 -1.96 37.17
CA ILE A 59 4.35 -0.80 37.98
C ILE A 59 3.02 -1.10 38.70
N LEU A 60 2.15 -1.92 38.10
CA LEU A 60 0.82 -2.23 38.64
C LEU A 60 0.85 -3.35 39.69
N ILE A 61 1.94 -4.13 39.73
CA ILE A 61 2.29 -5.11 40.78
C ILE A 61 2.96 -4.41 41.96
#